data_AF-A0A942HK88-F1
#
_entry.id   AF-A0A942HK88-F1
#
_cell.length_a   1.000
_cell.length_b   1.000
_cell.length_c   1.000
_cell.angle_alpha   90.00
_cell.angle_beta   90.00
_cell.angle_gamma   90.00
#
_symmetry.space_group_name_H-M   'P 1'
#
loop_
_entity.id
_entity.type
_entity.pdbx_description
1 polymer ?
#
loop_
_entity_poly.entity_id
_entity_poly.type
_entity_poly.pdbx_seq_one_letter_code
_entity_poly.pdbx_strand_id
1 'polypeptide(L)'
;NGIIGPDVSMREMWRVYREEGIEELHFRGGFKRLRGAYFNDEYGVTVMLARGLPDDPTIFTMAHELKHHLVDSEIGTVLCRTEEERRRIEVGAEVFAAEFIYPEKDFVYDLFRLLRGMPHHVSPEILVKLKRETGTTLSHTALAKRAVLLRLADEKAFDDVRWRDLRLRSDQK
;
A
#
# COMPACT_ATOMS: atom_id res chain seq x y z
N ASN A 1 -7.34 -13.46 14.98
CA ASN A 1 -8.29 -13.20 13.86
C ASN A 1 -7.66 -12.17 12.95
N GLY A 2 -6.95 -12.63 11.92
CA GLY A 2 -6.18 -11.76 11.02
C GLY A 2 -7.06 -10.93 10.07
N ILE A 3 -6.40 -10.19 9.19
CA ILE A 3 -7.02 -9.54 8.02
C ILE A 3 -7.53 -10.65 7.10
N ILE A 4 -8.78 -10.54 6.64
CA ILE A 4 -9.43 -11.55 5.80
C ILE A 4 -9.66 -10.94 4.42
N GLY A 5 -8.70 -11.16 3.51
CA GLY A 5 -8.77 -10.68 2.14
C GLY A 5 -8.25 -9.25 1.96
N PRO A 6 -8.32 -8.72 0.72
CA PRO A 6 -7.54 -7.54 0.36
C PRO A 6 -8.23 -6.19 0.60
N ASP A 7 -9.49 -6.20 1.06
CA ASP A 7 -10.28 -5.03 1.48
C ASP A 7 -9.98 -4.68 2.94
N VAL A 8 -8.79 -4.14 3.17
CA VAL A 8 -8.34 -3.82 4.54
C VAL A 8 -8.90 -2.48 4.98
N SER A 9 -9.72 -2.49 6.03
CA SER A 9 -10.31 -1.29 6.60
C SER A 9 -9.40 -0.57 7.59
N MET A 10 -9.68 0.72 7.84
CA MET A 10 -8.95 1.50 8.85
C MET A 10 -9.13 0.91 10.25
N ARG A 11 -10.29 0.30 10.51
CA ARG A 11 -10.57 -0.39 11.77
C ARG A 11 -9.66 -1.59 11.97
N GLU A 12 -9.40 -2.36 10.92
CA GLU A 12 -8.48 -3.51 10.98
C GLU A 12 -7.04 -3.06 11.15
N MET A 13 -6.61 -2.01 10.43
CA MET A 13 -5.29 -1.41 10.65
C MET A 13 -5.12 -0.93 12.09
N TRP A 14 -6.13 -0.27 12.65
CA TRP A 14 -6.11 0.16 14.05
C TRP A 14 -6.02 -0.99 15.05
N ARG A 15 -6.68 -2.11 14.77
CA ARG A 15 -6.55 -3.31 15.60
C ARG A 15 -5.10 -3.81 15.58
N VAL A 16 -4.52 -3.96 14.38
CA VAL A 16 -3.13 -4.42 14.23
C VAL A 16 -2.17 -3.47 14.94
N TYR A 17 -2.31 -2.16 14.76
CA TYR A 17 -1.50 -1.17 15.47
C TYR A 17 -1.49 -1.38 16.98
N ARG A 18 -2.67 -1.56 17.59
CA ARG A 18 -2.79 -1.79 19.03
C ARG A 18 -2.20 -3.14 19.47
N GLU A 19 -2.35 -4.17 18.65
CA GLU A 19 -1.75 -5.49 18.91
C GLU A 19 -0.22 -5.41 18.90
N GLU A 20 0.35 -4.52 18.09
CA GLU A 20 1.80 -4.28 18.02
C GLU A 20 2.30 -3.20 19.01
N GLY A 21 1.43 -2.55 19.77
CA GLY A 21 1.82 -1.53 20.75
C GLY A 21 1.98 -0.10 20.19
N ILE A 22 1.43 0.17 19.00
CA ILE A 22 1.27 1.54 18.48
C ILE A 22 0.00 2.15 19.09
N GLU A 23 0.19 3.01 20.09
CA GLU A 23 -0.91 3.56 20.88
C GLU A 23 -1.46 4.89 20.32
N GLU A 24 -0.63 5.66 19.62
CA GLU A 24 -0.99 6.99 19.11
C GLU A 24 -0.99 7.08 17.57
N LEU A 25 -2.11 7.54 17.01
CA LEU A 25 -2.24 7.93 15.60
C LEU A 25 -2.79 9.35 15.49
N HIS A 26 -2.02 10.25 14.87
CA HIS A 26 -2.42 11.65 14.71
C HIS A 26 -2.64 12.01 13.24
N PHE A 27 -3.65 12.86 12.98
CA PHE A 27 -3.89 13.45 11.66
C PHE A 27 -3.51 14.93 11.63
N ARG A 28 -2.44 15.26 10.92
CA ARG A 28 -1.88 16.61 10.88
C ARG A 28 -2.00 17.24 9.49
N GLY A 29 -2.43 18.50 9.44
CA GLY A 29 -2.39 19.33 8.24
C GLY A 29 -1.01 19.93 7.99
N GLY A 30 -0.74 20.39 6.77
CA GLY A 30 0.54 21.06 6.44
C GLY A 30 1.73 20.11 6.25
N PHE A 31 1.49 18.80 6.20
CA PHE A 31 2.45 17.86 5.64
C PHE A 31 2.70 18.27 4.18
N LYS A 32 3.95 18.63 3.84
CA LYS A 32 4.29 19.08 2.47
C LYS A 32 4.09 17.95 1.46
N ARG A 33 5.03 17.01 1.43
CA ARG A 33 5.09 15.88 0.49
C ARG A 33 4.99 14.52 1.16
N LEU A 34 5.09 14.48 2.49
CA LEU A 34 5.01 13.27 3.28
C LEU A 34 3.53 12.89 3.45
N ARG A 35 3.24 11.59 3.41
CA ARG A 35 1.89 11.04 3.65
C ARG A 35 1.77 10.49 5.07
N GLY A 36 2.86 10.03 5.64
CA GLY A 36 2.96 9.58 7.02
C GLY A 36 4.35 9.85 7.60
N ALA A 37 4.47 9.59 8.90
CA ALA A 37 5.72 9.54 9.62
C ALA A 37 5.57 8.67 10.87
N TYR A 38 6.53 7.78 11.09
CA TYR A 38 6.68 6.96 12.28
C TYR A 38 7.70 7.58 13.25
N PHE A 39 7.35 7.58 14.54
CA PHE A 39 8.20 8.04 15.63
C PHE A 39 8.26 6.95 16.70
N ASN A 40 9.48 6.68 17.17
CA ASN A 40 9.78 5.82 18.30
C ASN A 40 10.85 6.51 19.14
N ASP A 41 10.42 7.19 20.19
CA ASP A 41 11.31 7.98 21.03
C ASP A 41 11.02 7.76 22.52
N GLU A 42 11.65 8.56 23.39
CA GLU A 42 11.49 8.47 24.84
C GLU A 42 10.06 8.74 25.33
N TYR A 43 9.19 9.32 24.49
CA TYR A 43 7.78 9.58 24.77
C TYR A 43 6.86 8.48 24.23
N GLY A 44 7.40 7.46 23.57
CA GLY A 44 6.68 6.28 23.09
C GLY A 44 6.56 6.19 21.57
N VAL A 45 5.64 5.33 21.12
CA VAL A 45 5.44 5.04 19.70
C VAL A 45 4.27 5.86 19.15
N THR A 46 4.56 6.67 18.14
CA THR A 46 3.56 7.52 17.49
C THR A 46 3.61 7.36 15.97
N VAL A 47 2.44 7.23 15.35
CA VAL A 47 2.28 7.36 13.89
C VAL A 47 1.54 8.65 13.58
N MET A 48 2.04 9.42 12.62
CA MET A 48 1.36 10.60 12.10
C MET A 48 0.98 10.39 10.65
N LEU A 49 -0.24 10.73 10.27
CA LEU A 49 -0.72 10.72 8.88
C LEU A 49 -1.09 12.13 8.43
N ALA A 50 -0.93 12.39 7.13
CA ALA A 50 -1.41 13.62 6.51
C ALA A 50 -2.95 13.67 6.56
N ARG A 51 -3.50 14.83 6.95
CA ARG A 51 -4.95 15.04 6.99
C ARG A 51 -5.55 15.09 5.58
N GLY A 52 -6.69 14.43 5.39
CA GLY A 52 -7.45 14.48 4.13
C GLY A 52 -6.96 13.49 3.06
N LEU A 53 -6.14 12.51 3.45
CA LEU A 53 -5.84 11.39 2.57
C LEU A 53 -7.15 10.62 2.26
N PRO A 54 -7.36 10.18 1.01
CA PRO A 54 -8.40 9.22 0.69
C PRO A 54 -8.15 7.88 1.42
N ASP A 55 -9.16 7.02 1.49
CA ASP A 55 -9.10 5.76 2.25
C ASP A 55 -7.95 4.86 1.80
N ASP A 56 -7.86 4.53 0.50
CA ASP A 56 -6.77 3.74 -0.09
C ASP A 56 -5.36 4.25 0.32
N PRO A 57 -4.98 5.52 0.07
CA PRO A 57 -3.73 6.08 0.58
C PRO A 57 -3.57 6.03 2.10
N THR A 58 -4.65 6.18 2.87
CA THR A 58 -4.59 6.13 4.34
C THR A 58 -4.18 4.74 4.79
N ILE A 59 -4.86 3.70 4.31
CA ILE A 59 -4.55 2.30 4.64
C ILE A 59 -3.14 1.93 4.21
N PHE A 60 -2.76 2.30 2.99
CA PHE A 60 -1.41 2.05 2.50
C PHE A 60 -0.34 2.72 3.35
N THR A 61 -0.58 3.98 3.75
CA THR A 61 0.36 4.70 4.62
C THR A 61 0.42 4.05 5.99
N MET A 62 -0.70 3.62 6.57
CA MET A 62 -0.67 2.89 7.84
C MET A 62 0.16 1.59 7.73
N ALA A 63 -0.05 0.79 6.68
CA ALA A 63 0.74 -0.43 6.50
C ALA A 63 2.24 -0.14 6.26
N HIS A 64 2.55 0.99 5.62
CA HIS A 64 3.92 1.47 5.44
C HIS A 64 4.58 1.83 6.78
N GLU A 65 3.92 2.64 7.62
CA GLU A 65 4.46 3.01 8.93
C GLU A 65 4.53 1.80 9.89
N LEU A 66 3.62 0.82 9.74
CA LEU A 66 3.69 -0.45 10.48
C LEU A 66 5.00 -1.20 10.19
N LYS A 67 5.48 -1.20 8.94
CA LYS A 67 6.79 -1.78 8.61
C LYS A 67 7.89 -1.11 9.43
N HIS A 68 7.90 0.22 9.45
CA HIS A 68 8.91 0.96 10.22
C HIS A 68 8.88 0.60 11.68
N HIS A 69 7.69 0.41 12.25
CA HIS A 69 7.55 -0.06 13.62
C HIS A 69 8.14 -1.47 13.84
N LEU A 70 7.78 -2.43 12.99
CA LEU A 70 8.16 -3.83 13.18
C LEU A 70 9.63 -4.11 12.89
N VAL A 71 10.23 -3.36 11.97
CA VAL A 71 11.56 -3.70 11.42
C VAL A 71 12.58 -2.59 11.65
N ASP A 72 12.14 -1.33 11.63
CA ASP A 72 13.04 -0.17 11.67
C ASP A 72 12.98 0.59 13.01
N SER A 73 12.30 0.06 14.03
CA SER A 73 12.08 0.75 15.31
C SER A 73 13.36 1.00 16.11
N GLU A 74 14.34 0.11 16.00
CA GLU A 74 15.68 0.26 16.60
C GLU A 74 16.64 1.07 15.71
N ILE A 75 16.24 1.29 14.46
CA ILE A 75 16.96 2.14 13.53
C ILE A 75 16.60 3.58 13.90
N GLY A 76 17.32 4.14 14.90
CA GLY A 76 17.18 5.54 15.30
C GLY A 76 17.15 6.49 14.09
N THR A 77 16.62 7.71 14.26
CA THR A 77 16.19 8.60 13.16
C THR A 77 16.89 8.33 11.82
N VAL A 78 16.12 7.85 10.83
CA VAL A 78 16.53 7.59 9.43
C VAL A 78 17.33 8.77 8.82
N LEU A 79 17.23 9.95 9.45
CA LEU A 79 18.01 11.17 9.27
C LEU A 79 19.54 11.03 9.34
N CYS A 80 20.11 10.03 10.01
CA CYS A 80 21.57 9.83 10.07
C CYS A 80 22.14 8.90 8.97
N ARG A 81 21.30 8.39 8.07
CA ARG A 81 21.69 7.42 7.04
C ARG A 81 22.04 8.05 5.70
N THR A 82 22.77 7.30 4.87
CA THR A 82 23.01 7.66 3.47
C THR A 82 21.69 7.66 2.68
N GLU A 83 21.62 8.43 1.60
CA GLU A 83 20.43 8.51 0.75
C GLU A 83 20.02 7.14 0.19
N GLU A 84 21.00 6.30 -0.15
CA GLU A 84 20.74 4.96 -0.67
C GLU A 84 20.07 4.04 0.36
N GLU A 85 20.54 4.07 1.60
CA GLU A 85 19.95 3.27 2.68
C GLU A 85 18.51 3.70 2.96
N ARG A 86 18.25 5.01 3.01
CA ARG A 86 16.88 5.53 3.17
C ARG A 86 15.99 5.03 2.04
N ARG A 87 16.45 5.16 0.79
CA ARG A 87 15.71 4.68 -0.38
C ARG A 87 15.37 3.19 -0.27
N ARG A 88 16.31 2.35 0.19
CA ARG A 88 16.06 0.90 0.38
C ARG A 88 15.02 0.65 1.47
N ILE A 89 15.08 1.38 2.58
CA ILE A 89 14.13 1.27 3.69
C ILE A 89 12.71 1.64 3.22
N GLU A 90 12.57 2.78 2.53
CA GLU A 90 11.30 3.27 1.98
C GLU A 90 10.69 2.32 0.93
N VAL A 91 11.52 1.81 0.01
CA VAL A 91 11.07 0.80 -0.97
C VAL A 91 10.62 -0.48 -0.26
N GLY A 92 11.36 -0.90 0.77
CA GLY A 92 10.97 -2.04 1.61
C GLY A 92 9.61 -1.82 2.29
N ALA A 93 9.35 -0.62 2.79
CA ALA A 93 8.07 -0.25 3.38
C ALA A 93 6.92 -0.22 2.34
N GLU A 94 7.16 0.26 1.10
CA GLU A 94 6.19 0.18 0.01
C GLU A 94 5.85 -1.27 -0.37
N VAL A 95 6.86 -2.15 -0.48
CA VAL A 95 6.66 -3.58 -0.78
C VAL A 95 5.92 -4.27 0.36
N PHE A 96 6.30 -4.01 1.60
CA PHE A 96 5.62 -4.54 2.78
C PHE A 96 4.15 -4.11 2.80
N ALA A 97 3.85 -2.83 2.60
CA ALA A 97 2.47 -2.34 2.61
C ALA A 97 1.61 -3.02 1.54
N ALA A 98 2.18 -3.22 0.34
CA ALA A 98 1.50 -3.95 -0.73
C ALA A 98 1.25 -5.42 -0.38
N GLU A 99 2.22 -6.11 0.23
CA GLU A 99 2.10 -7.50 0.66
C GLU A 99 1.11 -7.68 1.81
N PHE A 100 1.17 -6.78 2.79
CA PHE A 100 0.31 -6.80 3.95
C PHE A 100 -1.17 -6.61 3.58
N ILE A 101 -1.45 -5.67 2.66
CA ILE A 101 -2.83 -5.39 2.21
C ILE A 101 -3.31 -6.48 1.26
N TYR A 102 -2.49 -6.92 0.31
CA TYR A 102 -2.90 -7.89 -0.69
C TYR A 102 -1.80 -8.94 -0.91
N PRO A 103 -1.80 -10.02 -0.12
CA PRO A 103 -0.77 -11.04 -0.17
C PRO A 103 -0.52 -11.55 -1.59
N GLU A 104 0.75 -11.81 -1.94
CA GLU A 104 1.16 -12.13 -3.32
C GLU A 104 0.37 -13.31 -3.88
N LYS A 105 0.23 -14.36 -3.05
CA LYS A 105 -0.52 -15.56 -3.40
C LYS A 105 -1.95 -15.24 -3.84
N ASP A 106 -2.64 -14.37 -3.10
CA ASP A 106 -4.03 -14.04 -3.35
C ASP A 106 -4.13 -13.09 -4.56
N PHE A 107 -3.21 -12.12 -4.66
CA PHE A 107 -3.11 -11.21 -5.81
C PHE A 107 -2.92 -11.98 -7.12
N VAL A 108 -1.97 -12.92 -7.16
CA VAL A 108 -1.71 -13.74 -8.34
C VAL A 108 -2.92 -14.63 -8.66
N TYR A 109 -3.52 -15.26 -7.64
CA TYR A 109 -4.69 -16.11 -7.83
C TYR A 109 -5.87 -15.35 -8.46
N ASP A 110 -6.24 -14.21 -7.90
CA ASP A 110 -7.37 -13.42 -8.40
C ASP A 110 -7.11 -12.82 -9.79
N LEU A 111 -5.88 -12.36 -10.02
CA LEU A 111 -5.46 -11.85 -11.32
C LEU A 111 -5.52 -12.95 -12.39
N PHE A 112 -5.04 -14.15 -12.10
CA PHE A 112 -5.07 -15.26 -13.05
C PHE A 112 -6.48 -15.78 -13.29
N ARG A 113 -7.35 -15.76 -12.27
CA ARG A 113 -8.78 -16.02 -12.42
C ARG A 113 -9.41 -15.07 -13.45
N LEU A 114 -9.09 -13.77 -13.38
CA LEU A 114 -9.57 -12.78 -14.34
C LEU A 114 -9.02 -12.97 -15.75
N LEU A 115 -7.75 -13.36 -15.85
CA LEU A 115 -7.05 -13.61 -17.11
C LEU A 115 -7.35 -14.98 -17.71
N ARG A 116 -8.14 -15.83 -17.03
CA ARG A 116 -8.38 -17.23 -17.41
C ARG A 116 -7.07 -18.02 -17.60
N GLY A 117 -6.08 -17.74 -16.75
CA GLY A 117 -4.77 -18.40 -16.76
C GLY A 117 -3.77 -17.89 -17.80
N MET A 118 -4.01 -16.74 -18.45
CA MET A 118 -3.08 -16.15 -19.42
C MET A 118 -2.22 -15.02 -18.79
N PRO A 119 -0.99 -15.32 -18.32
CA PRO A 119 -0.22 -14.40 -17.46
C PRO A 119 0.30 -13.12 -18.15
N HIS A 120 0.45 -13.11 -19.48
CA HIS A 120 1.10 -12.01 -20.21
C HIS A 120 0.14 -10.91 -20.70
N HIS A 121 -1.07 -10.85 -20.16
CA HIS A 121 -2.12 -9.93 -20.61
C HIS A 121 -2.63 -9.00 -19.52
N VAL A 122 -1.82 -8.74 -18.48
CA VAL A 122 -2.18 -7.76 -17.46
C VAL A 122 -2.23 -6.36 -18.10
N SER A 123 -3.44 -5.85 -18.27
CA SER A 123 -3.70 -4.50 -18.78
C SER A 123 -4.23 -3.59 -17.67
N PRO A 124 -4.23 -2.26 -17.86
CA PRO A 124 -4.87 -1.32 -16.95
C PRO A 124 -6.34 -1.68 -16.65
N GLU A 125 -7.11 -2.11 -17.65
CA GLU A 125 -8.51 -2.51 -17.50
C GLU A 125 -8.66 -3.74 -16.62
N ILE A 126 -7.74 -4.71 -16.73
CA ILE A 126 -7.72 -5.89 -15.86
C ILE A 126 -7.46 -5.47 -14.40
N LEU A 127 -6.57 -4.52 -14.15
CA LEU A 127 -6.32 -4.04 -12.78
C LEU A 127 -7.50 -3.24 -12.21
N VAL A 128 -8.20 -2.45 -13.03
CA VAL A 128 -9.46 -1.80 -12.62
C VAL A 128 -10.51 -2.85 -12.27
N LYS A 129 -10.65 -3.89 -13.11
CA LYS A 129 -11.58 -4.99 -12.85
C LYS A 129 -11.19 -5.78 -11.60
N LEU A 130 -9.91 -6.06 -11.39
CA LEU A 130 -9.39 -6.71 -10.19
C LEU A 130 -9.75 -5.92 -8.94
N LYS A 131 -9.45 -4.61 -8.92
CA LYS A 131 -9.78 -3.77 -7.77
C LYS A 131 -11.28 -3.78 -7.47
N ARG A 132 -12.11 -3.71 -8.50
CA ARG A 132 -13.57 -3.74 -8.36
C ARG A 132 -14.10 -5.08 -7.84
N GLU A 133 -13.59 -6.20 -8.33
CA GLU A 133 -14.07 -7.53 -7.90
C GLU A 133 -13.58 -7.93 -6.51
N THR A 134 -12.43 -7.43 -6.09
CA THR A 134 -11.79 -7.81 -4.81
C THR A 134 -12.08 -6.82 -3.68
N GLY A 135 -12.50 -5.60 -4.02
CA GLY A 135 -12.66 -4.51 -3.06
C GLY A 135 -11.33 -4.02 -2.49
N THR A 136 -10.17 -4.43 -3.03
CA THR A 136 -8.89 -4.15 -2.38
C THR A 136 -8.66 -2.66 -2.12
N THR A 137 -8.03 -2.33 -0.99
CA THR A 137 -7.64 -0.96 -0.64
C THR A 137 -6.29 -0.53 -1.25
N LEU A 138 -5.66 -1.38 -2.06
CA LEU A 138 -4.55 -0.94 -2.92
C LEU A 138 -5.03 -0.01 -4.03
N SER A 139 -4.37 1.13 -4.20
CA SER A 139 -4.60 2.00 -5.35
C SER A 139 -4.24 1.30 -6.68
N HIS A 140 -4.82 1.72 -7.80
CA HIS A 140 -4.46 1.17 -9.11
C HIS A 140 -2.97 1.30 -9.43
N THR A 141 -2.33 2.40 -9.02
CA THR A 141 -0.88 2.59 -9.17
C THR A 141 -0.10 1.55 -8.36
N ALA A 142 -0.54 1.22 -7.14
CA ALA A 142 0.09 0.18 -6.33
C ALA A 142 -0.11 -1.21 -6.95
N LEU A 143 -1.30 -1.52 -7.48
CA LEU A 143 -1.57 -2.76 -8.21
C LEU A 143 -0.68 -2.88 -9.46
N ALA A 144 -0.49 -1.79 -10.22
CA ALA A 144 0.37 -1.76 -11.39
C ALA A 144 1.84 -1.99 -11.03
N LYS A 145 2.37 -1.24 -10.05
CA LYS A 145 3.74 -1.45 -9.52
C LYS A 145 3.96 -2.90 -9.08
N ARG A 146 2.97 -3.49 -8.41
CA ARG A 146 3.00 -4.88 -7.95
C ARG A 146 3.03 -5.87 -9.11
N ALA A 147 2.18 -5.69 -10.12
CA ALA A 147 2.19 -6.54 -11.33
C ALA A 147 3.54 -6.48 -12.06
N VAL A 148 4.16 -5.30 -12.17
CA VAL A 148 5.50 -5.12 -12.75
C VAL A 148 6.57 -5.79 -11.91
N LEU A 149 6.55 -5.59 -10.58
CA LEU A 149 7.51 -6.21 -9.65
C LEU A 149 7.49 -7.75 -9.76
N LEU A 150 6.31 -8.33 -9.89
CA LEU A 150 6.10 -9.78 -10.06
C LEU A 150 6.33 -10.27 -11.50
N ARG A 151 6.74 -9.39 -12.42
CA ARG A 151 6.98 -9.70 -13.85
C ARG A 151 5.73 -10.25 -14.56
N LEU A 152 4.55 -9.85 -14.12
CA LEU A 152 3.26 -10.18 -14.74
C LEU A 152 2.86 -9.16 -15.81
N ALA A 153 3.52 -8.00 -15.81
CA ALA A 153 3.31 -6.92 -16.76
C ALA A 153 4.64 -6.23 -17.10
N ASP A 154 4.73 -5.65 -18.29
CA ASP A 154 5.77 -4.69 -18.64
C ASP A 154 5.45 -3.33 -18.00
N GLU A 155 6.46 -2.60 -17.55
CA GLU A 155 6.29 -1.26 -16.97
C GLU A 155 5.58 -0.31 -17.95
N LYS A 156 5.89 -0.42 -19.25
CA LYS A 156 5.32 0.39 -20.32
C LYS A 156 3.82 0.16 -20.52
N ALA A 157 3.27 -0.95 -20.01
CA ALA A 157 1.83 -1.21 -20.08
C ALA A 157 1.01 -0.20 -19.25
N PHE A 158 1.67 0.54 -18.35
CA PHE A 158 1.03 1.49 -17.45
C PHE A 158 1.46 2.94 -17.65
N ASP A 159 2.29 3.21 -18.66
CA ASP A 159 2.72 4.57 -18.99
C ASP A 159 1.50 5.44 -19.35
N ASP A 160 1.46 6.65 -18.80
CA ASP A 160 0.42 7.67 -19.05
C ASP A 160 -1.03 7.24 -18.78
N VAL A 161 -1.23 6.15 -18.03
CA VAL A 161 -2.59 5.65 -17.71
C VAL A 161 -3.33 6.63 -16.80
N ARG A 162 -4.47 7.12 -17.29
CA ARG A 162 -5.43 7.89 -16.50
C ARG A 162 -6.41 6.98 -15.80
N TRP A 163 -6.03 6.45 -14.63
CA TRP A 163 -6.84 5.51 -13.84
C TRP A 163 -8.27 5.98 -13.57
N ARG A 164 -8.46 7.29 -13.35
CA ARG A 164 -9.78 7.89 -13.13
C ARG A 164 -10.72 7.66 -14.32
N ASP A 165 -10.22 7.84 -15.54
CA ASP A 165 -11.03 7.73 -16.76
C ASP A 165 -11.41 6.28 -17.04
N LEU A 166 -10.47 5.35 -16.80
CA LEU A 166 -10.73 3.91 -16.95
C LEU A 166 -11.79 3.42 -15.96
N ARG A 167 -11.73 3.85 -14.70
CA ARG A 167 -12.74 3.52 -13.69
C ARG A 167 -14.13 4.01 -14.10
N LEU A 168 -14.25 5.27 -14.52
CA LEU A 168 -15.53 5.85 -14.94
C LEU A 168 -16.16 5.10 -16.13
N ARG A 169 -15.35 4.62 -17.08
CA ARG A 169 -15.83 3.79 -18.20
C ARG A 169 -16.24 2.38 -17.77
N SER A 170 -15.56 1.84 -16.75
CA SER A 170 -15.87 0.53 -16.17
C SER A 170 -17.26 0.50 -15.53
N ASP A 171 -17.64 1.59 -14.88
CA ASP A 171 -18.86 1.68 -14.06
C ASP A 171 -20.12 1.94 -14.91
N GLN A 172 -19.93 2.22 -16.21
CA GLN A 172 -21.01 2.42 -17.20
C GLN A 172 -21.39 1.13 -17.96
N LYS A 173 -20.70 0.01 -17.71
CA LYS A 173 -20.91 -1.29 -18.36
C LYS A 173 -21.39 -2.33 -17.36
#